data_AF-A0A969GHX7-F1
#
_entry.id   AF-A0A969GHX7-F1
#
_cell.length_a   1.000
_cell.length_b   1.000
_cell.length_c   1.000
_cell.angle_alpha   90.00
_cell.angle_beta   90.00
_cell.angle_gamma   90.00
#
_symmetry.space_group_name_H-M   'P 1'
#
loop_
_entity.id
_entity.type
_entity.pdbx_description
1 polymer ?
#
loop_
_entity_poly.entity_id
_entity_poly.type
_entity_poly.pdbx_seq_one_letter_code
_entity_poly.pdbx_strand_id
1 'polypeptide(L)'
;MQLQFDHGAQYISQPKTPDFDNAINEWMAAGVVQDWKGTFAVASKDGTISKEEDKKPHYVGYPTMNKICQHLLDHENIQVVLQTRAVS
;
A
#
# COMPACT_ATOMS: atom_id res chain seq x y z
N MET A 1 7.24 -21.62 7.21
CA MET A 1 6.86 -20.19 7.07
C MET A 1 7.73 -19.59 5.98
N GLN A 2 7.12 -19.08 4.90
CA GLN A 2 7.85 -18.33 3.89
C GLN A 2 7.71 -16.85 4.23
N LEU A 3 8.84 -16.17 4.46
CA LEU A 3 8.85 -14.73 4.68
C LEU A 3 8.60 -14.04 3.34
N GLN A 4 7.65 -13.10 3.31
CA GLN A 4 7.37 -12.27 2.14
C GLN A 4 7.79 -10.84 2.45
N PHE A 5 8.50 -10.21 1.52
CA PHE A 5 9.02 -8.86 1.66
C PHE A 5 8.54 -8.03 0.47
N ASP A 6 7.95 -6.88 0.77
CA ASP A 6 7.56 -5.92 -0.26
C ASP A 6 8.79 -5.07 -0.63
N HIS A 7 9.35 -5.35 -1.81
CA HIS A 7 10.55 -4.66 -2.32
C HIS A 7 10.23 -3.38 -3.11
N GLY A 8 8.95 -3.14 -3.42
CA GLY A 8 8.48 -1.98 -4.16
C GLY A 8 7.94 -0.89 -3.23
N ALA A 9 6.66 -0.52 -3.43
CA ALA A 9 5.97 0.40 -2.55
C ALA A 9 5.87 -0.19 -1.13
N GLN A 10 6.35 0.56 -0.14
CA GLN A 10 6.36 0.12 1.26
C GLN A 10 5.04 0.42 1.97
N TYR A 11 4.41 1.55 1.65
CA TYR A 11 3.13 1.98 2.20
C TYR A 11 2.46 2.99 1.27
N ILE A 12 1.16 3.19 1.46
CA ILE A 12 0.37 4.27 0.89
C ILE A 12 0.24 5.35 1.96
N SER A 13 0.64 6.57 1.64
CA SER A 13 0.48 7.72 2.54
C SER A 13 -0.95 8.24 2.53
N GLN A 14 -1.24 9.21 3.40
CA GLN A 14 -2.53 9.89 3.43
C GLN A 14 -3.03 10.28 2.03
N PRO A 15 -4.26 9.87 1.64
CA PRO A 15 -4.83 10.19 0.34
C PRO A 15 -5.01 11.70 0.21
N LYS A 16 -4.75 12.21 -1.01
CA LYS A 16 -4.88 13.63 -1.34
C LYS A 16 -6.20 13.99 -2.02
N THR A 17 -6.98 12.97 -2.40
CA THR A 17 -8.26 13.13 -3.09
C THR A 17 -9.34 12.31 -2.39
N PRO A 18 -10.60 12.77 -2.39
CA PRO A 18 -11.72 12.02 -1.81
C PRO A 18 -11.91 10.65 -2.45
N ASP A 19 -11.74 10.56 -3.78
CA ASP A 19 -11.92 9.29 -4.50
C ASP A 19 -10.91 8.23 -4.07
N PHE A 20 -9.66 8.63 -3.81
CA PHE A 20 -8.65 7.69 -3.35
C PHE A 20 -8.82 7.32 -1.88
N ASP A 21 -9.32 8.24 -1.05
CA ASP A 21 -9.72 7.92 0.33
C ASP A 21 -10.85 6.90 0.38
N ASN A 22 -11.87 7.08 -0.46
CA ASN A 22 -12.97 6.11 -0.62
C ASN A 22 -12.45 4.74 -1.06
N ALA A 23 -11.57 4.69 -2.06
CA ALA A 23 -10.96 3.44 -2.51
C ALA A 23 -10.19 2.72 -1.39
N ILE A 24 -9.42 3.46 -0.58
CA ILE A 24 -8.71 2.88 0.58
C ILE A 24 -9.73 2.32 1.58
N ASN A 25 -10.82 3.03 1.87
CA ASN A 25 -11.88 2.57 2.77
C ASN A 25 -12.56 1.28 2.27
N GLU A 26 -12.84 1.19 0.97
CA GLU A 26 -13.37 -0.02 0.34
C GLU A 26 -12.40 -1.20 0.46
N TRP A 27 -11.11 -0.97 0.20
CA TRP A 27 -10.08 -2.02 0.31
C TRP A 27 -9.83 -2.47 1.76
N MET A 28 -9.98 -1.56 2.73
CA MET A 28 -9.96 -1.92 4.15
C MET A 28 -11.17 -2.77 4.52
N ALA A 29 -12.37 -2.43 4.03
CA ALA A 29 -13.57 -3.23 4.24
C ALA A 29 -13.46 -4.63 3.59
N ALA A 30 -12.78 -4.73 2.45
CA ALA A 30 -12.45 -5.99 1.79
C ALA A 30 -11.31 -6.77 2.46
N GLY A 31 -10.64 -6.18 3.46
CA GLY A 31 -9.56 -6.81 4.23
C GLY A 31 -8.22 -6.92 3.48
N VAL A 32 -8.07 -6.27 2.34
CA VAL A 32 -6.82 -6.29 1.53
C VAL A 32 -5.90 -5.11 1.81
N VAL A 33 -6.37 -4.13 2.60
CA VAL A 33 -5.59 -3.02 3.14
C VAL A 33 -5.80 -2.92 4.65
N GLN A 34 -4.77 -2.50 5.39
CA GLN A 34 -4.84 -2.19 6.81
C GLN A 34 -4.11 -0.88 7.14
N ASP A 35 -4.53 -0.25 8.24
CA ASP A 35 -3.79 0.83 8.90
C ASP A 35 -2.49 0.28 9.52
N TRP A 36 -1.36 0.85 9.11
CA TRP A 36 -0.05 0.50 9.61
C TRP A 36 0.30 1.33 10.85
N LYS A 37 0.01 0.75 12.01
CA LYS A 37 0.30 1.32 13.34
C LYS A 37 1.77 1.17 13.76
N GLY A 38 2.68 1.46 12.83
CA GLY A 38 4.12 1.44 13.06
C GLY A 38 4.61 2.64 13.88
N THR A 39 5.87 2.57 14.33
CA THR A 39 6.58 3.75 14.82
C THR A 39 7.43 4.30 13.68
N PHE A 40 7.13 5.53 13.28
CA PHE A 40 7.85 6.23 12.22
C PHE A 40 8.84 7.24 12.82
N ALA A 41 9.91 7.51 12.08
CA ALA A 41 10.93 8.46 12.46
C ALA A 41 11.25 9.37 11.27
N VAL A 42 11.55 10.64 11.58
CA VAL A 42 11.91 11.66 10.61
C VAL A 42 13.38 11.99 10.79
N ALA A 43 14.13 11.96 9.69
CA ALA A 43 15.51 12.43 9.64
C ALA A 43 15.55 13.87 9.11
N SER A 44 16.06 14.78 9.93
CA SER A 44 16.27 16.19 9.59
C SER A 44 17.59 16.41 8.86
N LYS A 45 17.71 17.54 8.15
CA LYS A 45 18.91 17.89 7.35
C LYS A 45 20.18 18.03 8.17
N ASP A 46 20.05 18.33 9.46
CA ASP A 46 21.13 18.43 10.44
C ASP A 46 21.59 17.06 10.97
N GLY A 47 20.98 15.97 10.51
CA GLY A 47 21.29 14.60 10.95
C GLY A 47 20.52 14.16 12.19
N THR A 48 19.64 15.00 12.74
CA THR A 48 18.80 14.63 13.88
C THR A 48 17.71 13.65 13.44
N ILE A 49 17.56 12.53 14.15
CA ILE A 49 16.45 11.59 13.99
C ILE A 49 15.50 11.77 15.16
N SER A 50 14.25 12.12 14.86
CA SER A 50 13.17 12.22 15.84
C SER A 50 12.04 11.26 15.49
N LYS A 51 11.21 10.92 16.49
CA LYS A 51 9.97 10.19 16.23
C LYS A 51 9.03 11.09 15.43
N GLU A 52 8.33 10.51 14.46
CA GLU A 52 7.23 11.22 13.81
C GLU A 52 6.08 11.40 14.82
N GLU A 53 5.85 12.63 15.25
CA GLU A 53 4.78 12.96 16.19
C GLU A 53 3.43 13.13 15.49
N ASP A 54 3.45 13.57 14.23
CA ASP A 54 2.28 13.63 13.37
C ASP A 54 1.81 12.21 13.05
N LYS A 55 0.63 11.85 13.56
CA LYS A 55 -0.03 10.57 13.24
C LYS A 55 -0.64 10.61 11.84
N LYS A 56 0.18 10.80 10.80
CA LYS A 56 -0.29 10.65 9.43
C LYS A 56 -0.64 9.17 9.22
N PRO A 57 -1.79 8.87 8.60
CA PRO A 57 -2.14 7.49 8.32
C PRO A 57 -1.17 6.93 7.28
N HIS A 58 -0.72 5.71 7.55
CA HIS A 58 0.05 4.89 6.61
C HIS A 58 -0.76 3.63 6.39
N TYR A 59 -1.01 3.27 5.13
CA TYR A 59 -1.77 2.08 4.79
C TYR A 59 -0.86 1.05 4.10
N VAL A 60 -1.08 -0.22 4.40
CA VAL A 60 -0.34 -1.33 3.80
C VAL A 60 -1.29 -2.37 3.25
N GLY A 61 -0.92 -3.00 2.13
CA GLY A 61 -1.63 -4.18 1.66
C GLY A 61 -1.44 -5.35 2.62
N TYR A 62 -2.47 -6.16 2.83
CA TYR A 62 -2.46 -7.28 3.78
C TYR A 62 -3.00 -8.57 3.13
N PRO A 63 -2.34 -9.73 3.34
CA PRO A 63 -1.07 -9.95 4.06
C PRO A 63 0.20 -9.42 3.37
N THR A 64 0.11 -8.94 2.12
CA THR A 64 1.23 -8.31 1.39
C THR A 64 0.74 -7.16 0.54
N MET A 65 1.65 -6.25 0.13
CA MET A 65 1.28 -5.10 -0.70
C MET A 65 0.59 -5.50 -2.01
N ASN A 66 0.98 -6.63 -2.62
CA ASN A 66 0.40 -7.12 -3.87
C ASN A 66 -1.09 -7.56 -3.75
N LYS A 67 -1.62 -7.72 -2.54
CA LYS A 67 -3.02 -8.11 -2.34
C LYS A 67 -4.01 -7.08 -2.88
N ILE A 68 -3.62 -5.81 -2.87
CA ILE A 68 -4.41 -4.72 -3.46
C ILE A 68 -4.58 -4.97 -4.97
N CYS A 69 -3.47 -5.21 -5.69
CA CYS A 69 -3.53 -5.47 -7.13
C CYS A 69 -4.30 -6.75 -7.45
N GLN A 70 -4.10 -7.82 -6.67
CA GLN A 70 -4.84 -9.06 -6.86
C GLN A 70 -6.35 -8.86 -6.71
N HIS A 71 -6.78 -8.09 -5.70
CA HIS A 71 -8.18 -7.75 -5.50
C HIS A 71 -8.76 -6.95 -6.67
N LEU A 72 -8.02 -5.96 -7.17
CA LEU A 72 -8.46 -5.16 -8.32
C LEU A 72 -8.58 -5.98 -9.61
N LEU A 73 -7.72 -6.98 -9.79
CA LEU A 73 -7.75 -7.88 -10.94
C LEU A 73 -8.82 -8.97 -10.82
N ASP A 74 -9.36 -9.20 -9.62
CA ASP A 74 -10.44 -10.16 -9.34
C ASP A 74 -11.81 -9.57 -9.70
N HIS A 75 -11.94 -9.16 -10.97
CA HIS A 75 -13.17 -8.62 -11.53
C HIS A 75 -13.50 -9.42 -12.80
N GLU A 76 -14.76 -9.81 -12.96
CA GLU A 76 -15.21 -10.69 -14.07
C GLU A 76 -14.87 -10.17 -15.47
N ASN A 77 -14.81 -8.84 -15.61
CA ASN A 77 -14.48 -8.15 -16.86
C ASN A 77 -12.97 -7.98 -17.12
N ILE A 78 -12.09 -8.54 -16.28
CA ILE A 78 -10.64 -8.41 -16.42
C ILE A 78 -10.02 -9.78 -16.74
N GLN A 79 -9.27 -9.85 -17.84
CA GLN A 79 -8.47 -11.02 -18.21
C GLN A 79 -6.99 -10.68 -18.15
N VAL A 80 -6.22 -11.47 -17.41
CA VAL A 80 -4.79 -11.22 -17.16
C VAL A 80 -3.95 -12.29 -17.86
N VAL A 81 -3.06 -11.84 -18.76
CA VAL A 81 -2.04 -12.69 -19.38
C VAL A 81 -0.67 -12.25 -18.88
N LEU A 82 -0.09 -13.03 -17.96
CA LEU A 82 1.23 -12.78 -17.40
C LEU A 82 2.36 -13.21 -18.36
N GLN A 83 3.61 -12.90 -18.00
CA GLN A 83 4.80 -13.26 -18.79
C GLN A 83 4.78 -12.70 -20.21
N THR A 84 4.02 -11.63 -20.44
CA THR A 84 3.88 -10.98 -21.75
C THR A 84 4.61 -9.65 -21.72
N ARG A 85 5.60 -9.47 -22.59
CA ARG A 85 6.22 -8.17 -22.86
C ARG A 85 5.64 -7.61 -24.15
N ALA A 86 4.78 -6.61 -24.07
CA ALA A 86 4.30 -5.91 -25.25
C ALA A 86 5.47 -5.16 -25.91
N VAL A 87 5.68 -5.41 -27.20
CA VAL A 87 6.69 -4.72 -28.03
C VAL A 87 6.00 -4.24 -29.30
N SER A 88 6.34 -3.04 -29.76
CA SER A 88 5.86 -2.45 -31.01
C SER A 88 6.67 -2.93 -32.20
#